data_AF-A0A8C9ADB5-F1
#
_entry.id   AF-A0A8C9ADB5-F1
#
_cell.length_a   1.000
_cell.length_b   1.000
_cell.length_c   1.000
_cell.angle_alpha   90.00
_cell.angle_beta   90.00
_cell.angle_gamma   90.00
#
_symmetry.space_group_name_H-M   'P 1'
#
loop_
_entity.id
_entity.type
_entity.pdbx_description
1 polymer ?
#
loop_
_entity_poly.entity_id
_entity_poly.type
_entity_poly.pdbx_seq_one_letter_code
_entity_poly.pdbx_strand_id
1 'polypeptide(L)'
;MLRRRDPGLGAQLLRAALGLGRAGRLGHAGRAASGGRGRAWLRPAGQDTGVQVYNSLTKRKEPLIVACAGAASWYSCGPTVYDHAHLGHACSYVRFDIIRRILTKVFGCNIVMVMGITDVDDKIIQRANEVRHWPSRAPCWGES
;
A
#
# COMPACT_ATOMS: atom_id res chain seq x y z
N MET A 1 28.04 -61.31 -5.77
CA MET A 1 28.62 -60.82 -7.04
C MET A 1 27.73 -59.68 -7.53
N LEU A 2 28.13 -58.43 -7.79
CA LEU A 2 29.42 -57.75 -7.87
C LEU A 2 29.15 -56.29 -7.43
N ARG A 3 29.89 -55.81 -6.43
CA ARG A 3 29.88 -54.40 -5.98
C ARG A 3 30.44 -53.52 -7.10
N ARG A 4 29.70 -52.49 -7.53
CA ARG A 4 30.30 -51.35 -8.23
C ARG A 4 30.87 -50.37 -7.20
N ARG A 5 32.18 -50.13 -7.30
CA ARG A 5 32.94 -49.11 -6.56
C ARG A 5 32.82 -47.81 -7.34
N ASP A 6 32.29 -46.76 -6.71
CA ASP A 6 32.43 -45.39 -7.22
C ASP A 6 33.67 -44.72 -6.59
N PRO A 7 34.62 -44.20 -7.40
CA PRO A 7 35.78 -43.47 -6.92
C PRO A 7 35.45 -41.97 -6.84
N GLY A 8 34.93 -41.50 -5.72
CA GLY A 8 34.50 -40.10 -5.57
C GLY A 8 35.07 -39.33 -4.38
N LEU A 9 35.60 -40.01 -3.35
CA LEU A 9 35.88 -39.37 -2.05
C LEU A 9 37.32 -38.85 -1.86
N GLY A 10 38.22 -39.04 -2.83
CA GLY A 10 39.65 -38.73 -2.66
C GLY A 10 40.10 -37.33 -3.11
N ALA A 11 39.29 -36.59 -3.87
CA ALA A 11 39.75 -35.37 -4.55
C ALA A 11 39.27 -34.05 -3.94
N GLN A 12 38.32 -34.08 -2.98
CA GLN A 12 37.74 -32.85 -2.41
C GLN A 12 38.45 -32.35 -1.15
N LEU A 13 39.35 -33.13 -0.56
CA LEU A 13 40.03 -32.76 0.69
C LEU A 13 41.43 -32.14 0.52
N LEU A 14 41.93 -31.95 -0.71
CA LEU A 14 43.29 -31.43 -0.93
C LEU A 14 43.37 -29.97 -1.44
N ARG A 15 42.25 -29.26 -1.64
CA ARG A 15 42.26 -27.84 -2.05
C ARG A 15 41.96 -26.82 -0.94
N ALA A 16 41.53 -27.27 0.24
CA ALA A 16 41.28 -26.39 1.38
C ALA A 16 42.55 -26.05 2.21
N ALA A 17 43.67 -26.74 1.99
CA ALA A 17 44.87 -26.63 2.84
C ALA A 17 45.98 -25.70 2.30
N LEU A 18 45.82 -25.05 1.15
CA LEU A 18 46.88 -24.23 0.52
C LEU A 18 46.53 -22.75 0.31
N GLY A 19 45.44 -22.22 0.87
CA GLY A 19 45.20 -20.78 0.97
C GLY A 19 45.20 -19.98 -0.35
N LEU A 20 45.13 -20.66 -1.50
CA LEU A 20 45.28 -20.04 -2.82
C LEU A 20 43.90 -19.92 -3.49
N GLY A 21 43.16 -18.89 -3.09
CA GLY A 21 41.89 -18.46 -3.68
C GLY A 21 41.93 -16.99 -4.08
N ARG A 22 42.06 -16.76 -5.39
CA ARG A 22 42.05 -15.51 -6.16
C ARG A 22 41.55 -14.23 -5.46
N ALA A 23 42.43 -13.23 -5.42
CA ALA A 23 42.12 -11.80 -5.33
C ALA A 23 41.15 -11.39 -6.46
N GLY A 24 39.88 -11.20 -6.10
CA GLY A 24 38.84 -10.61 -6.94
C GLY A 24 38.70 -9.12 -6.63
N ARG A 25 38.86 -8.31 -7.68
CA ARG A 25 38.69 -6.86 -7.80
C ARG A 25 37.78 -6.20 -6.75
N LEU A 26 38.31 -5.17 -6.09
CA LEU A 26 37.58 -4.14 -5.36
C LEU A 26 36.54 -3.51 -6.28
N GLY A 27 35.29 -3.96 -6.18
CA GLY A 27 34.14 -3.27 -6.73
C GLY A 27 33.86 -2.04 -5.89
N HIS A 28 33.70 -0.89 -6.54
CA HIS A 28 33.21 0.35 -5.94
C HIS A 28 31.95 0.03 -5.12
N ALA A 29 32.02 0.23 -3.81
CA ALA A 29 30.85 0.24 -2.95
C ALA A 29 29.93 1.38 -3.43
N GLY A 30 28.95 1.02 -4.25
CA GLY A 30 27.83 1.89 -4.55
C GLY A 30 27.23 2.32 -3.23
N ARG A 31 27.16 3.63 -2.99
CA ARG A 31 26.44 4.23 -1.87
C ARG A 31 25.02 3.64 -1.89
N ALA A 32 24.72 2.77 -0.94
CA ALA A 32 23.35 2.38 -0.66
C ALA A 32 22.61 3.66 -0.31
N ALA A 33 21.63 4.04 -1.14
CA ALA A 33 20.73 5.13 -0.83
C ALA A 33 20.12 4.86 0.55
N SER A 34 20.35 5.77 1.48
CA SER A 34 19.76 5.78 2.82
C SER A 34 18.26 6.04 2.72
N GLY A 35 17.50 5.05 2.25
CA GLY A 35 16.06 5.12 2.03
C GLY A 35 15.31 4.04 2.80
N GLY A 36 15.56 3.91 4.10
CA GLY A 36 15.06 2.79 4.90
C GLY A 36 14.39 3.21 6.20
N ARG A 37 13.44 4.14 6.16
CA ARG A 37 12.45 4.30 7.26
C ARG A 37 11.10 3.65 6.89
N GLY A 38 11.14 2.54 6.14
CA GLY A 38 9.96 1.72 5.88
C GLY A 38 9.84 0.66 6.97
N ARG A 39 8.83 0.75 7.82
CA ARG A 39 8.47 -0.38 8.70
C ARG A 39 8.19 -1.58 7.80
N ALA A 40 8.79 -2.72 8.08
CA ALA A 40 8.47 -3.96 7.38
C ALA A 40 6.96 -4.24 7.53
N TRP A 41 6.30 -4.63 6.45
CA TRP A 41 4.90 -5.03 6.53
C TRP A 41 4.78 -6.27 7.40
N LEU A 42 3.97 -6.18 8.45
CA LEU A 42 3.65 -7.29 9.33
C LEU A 42 2.25 -7.77 8.97
N ARG A 43 2.10 -9.07 8.70
CA ARG A 43 0.77 -9.65 8.47
C ARG A 43 -0.09 -9.42 9.71
N PRO A 44 -1.23 -8.73 9.59
CA PRO A 44 -2.10 -8.49 10.73
C PRO A 44 -2.75 -9.79 11.22
N ALA A 45 -3.08 -9.85 12.50
CA ALA A 45 -3.89 -10.93 13.06
C ALA A 45 -5.35 -10.78 12.60
N GLY A 46 -6.02 -11.90 12.34
CA GLY A 46 -7.42 -11.91 11.92
C GLY A 46 -7.76 -13.10 11.04
N GLN A 47 -8.90 -13.01 10.35
CA GLN A 47 -9.41 -14.03 9.45
C GLN A 47 -9.03 -13.74 8.00
N ASP A 48 -8.54 -14.76 7.30
CA ASP A 48 -8.24 -14.70 5.88
C ASP A 48 -9.53 -14.83 5.06
N THR A 49 -9.82 -13.85 4.22
CA THR A 49 -11.04 -13.84 3.40
C THR A 49 -10.90 -14.60 2.08
N GLY A 50 -9.70 -15.14 1.77
CA GLY A 50 -9.39 -15.78 0.48
C GLY A 50 -9.21 -14.80 -0.68
N VAL A 51 -9.35 -13.49 -0.43
CA VAL A 51 -9.17 -12.43 -1.43
C VAL A 51 -7.73 -11.94 -1.40
N GLN A 52 -7.12 -11.78 -2.57
CA GLN A 52 -5.77 -11.23 -2.73
C GLN A 52 -5.86 -9.76 -3.17
N VAL A 53 -5.22 -8.86 -2.44
CA VAL A 53 -5.20 -7.42 -2.70
C VAL A 53 -3.76 -6.97 -3.00
N TYR A 54 -3.60 -6.04 -3.94
CA TYR A 54 -2.29 -5.45 -4.21
C TYR A 54 -1.93 -4.42 -3.14
N ASN A 55 -0.86 -4.68 -2.39
CA ASN A 55 -0.35 -3.77 -1.38
C ASN A 55 0.73 -2.87 -1.99
N SER A 56 0.51 -1.55 -1.99
CA SER A 56 1.46 -0.57 -2.53
C SER A 56 2.73 -0.44 -1.68
N LEU A 57 2.68 -0.76 -0.37
CA LEU A 57 3.83 -0.72 0.52
C LEU A 57 4.86 -1.82 0.17
N THR A 58 4.39 -3.04 -0.08
CA THR A 58 5.24 -4.19 -0.40
C THR A 58 5.36 -4.46 -1.91
N LYS A 59 4.51 -3.81 -2.71
CA LYS A 59 4.37 -3.95 -4.17
C LYS A 59 4.04 -5.38 -4.61
N ARG A 60 3.31 -6.13 -3.78
CA ARG A 60 2.94 -7.54 -4.01
C ARG A 60 1.46 -7.75 -3.73
N LYS A 61 0.92 -8.88 -4.21
CA LYS A 61 -0.41 -9.35 -3.83
C LYS A 61 -0.32 -10.05 -2.48
N GLU A 62 -1.17 -9.63 -1.55
CA GLU A 62 -1.23 -10.13 -0.17
C GLU A 62 -2.68 -10.45 0.22
N PRO A 63 -2.89 -11.41 1.14
CA PRO A 63 -4.24 -11.79 1.53
C PRO A 63 -4.91 -10.66 2.31
N LEU A 64 -6.20 -10.44 2.03
CA LEU A 64 -7.04 -9.54 2.81
C LEU A 64 -7.41 -10.23 4.13
N ILE A 65 -6.83 -9.74 5.23
CA ILE A 65 -7.10 -10.25 6.56
C ILE A 65 -7.99 -9.26 7.31
N VAL A 66 -9.12 -9.73 7.83
CA VAL A 66 -10.09 -8.91 8.57
C VAL A 66 -9.97 -9.15 10.07
N ALA A 67 -10.06 -8.09 10.87
CA ALA A 67 -9.84 -8.16 12.32
C ALA A 67 -10.96 -8.89 13.09
N CYS A 68 -12.21 -8.78 12.63
CA CYS A 68 -13.37 -9.44 13.24
C CYS A 68 -14.11 -10.29 12.20
N ALA A 69 -14.66 -11.41 12.66
CA ALA A 69 -15.42 -12.32 11.83
C ALA A 69 -16.62 -11.59 11.21
N GLY A 70 -16.47 -11.30 9.92
CA GLY A 70 -17.50 -10.64 9.14
C GLY A 70 -17.42 -9.12 9.06
N ALA A 71 -16.51 -8.39 9.72
CA ALA A 71 -16.46 -6.92 9.62
C ALA A 71 -15.07 -6.37 9.24
N ALA A 72 -15.02 -5.58 8.16
CA ALA A 72 -13.83 -4.90 7.65
C ALA A 72 -14.06 -3.39 7.58
N SER A 73 -13.13 -2.62 8.13
CA SER A 73 -13.12 -1.16 8.00
C SER A 73 -12.34 -0.74 6.77
N TRP A 74 -12.94 0.09 5.92
CA TRP A 74 -12.34 0.62 4.70
C TRP A 74 -12.31 2.15 4.77
N TYR A 75 -11.13 2.74 4.57
CA TYR A 75 -11.01 4.20 4.36
C TYR A 75 -10.69 4.56 2.90
N SER A 76 -11.34 5.59 2.38
CA SER A 76 -11.07 6.16 1.06
C SER A 76 -10.92 7.68 1.16
N CYS A 77 -9.99 8.26 0.40
CA CYS A 77 -9.92 9.71 0.24
C CYS A 77 -11.06 10.19 -0.66
N GLY A 78 -11.83 11.15 -0.16
CA GLY A 78 -12.87 11.84 -0.92
C GLY A 78 -12.34 13.10 -1.62
N PRO A 79 -13.24 13.94 -2.14
CA PRO A 79 -12.86 15.08 -2.96
C PRO A 79 -12.45 16.27 -2.11
N THR A 80 -11.60 17.13 -2.69
CA THR A 80 -11.44 18.52 -2.23
C THR A 80 -12.53 19.37 -2.88
N VAL A 81 -13.44 19.94 -2.09
CA VAL A 81 -14.65 20.62 -2.59
C VAL A 81 -14.41 22.06 -3.05
N TYR A 82 -13.45 22.28 -3.96
CA TYR A 82 -13.17 23.60 -4.54
C TYR A 82 -13.93 23.87 -5.85
N ASP A 83 -14.41 22.81 -6.53
CA ASP A 83 -15.09 22.90 -7.82
C ASP A 83 -16.04 21.70 -8.01
N HIS A 84 -16.85 21.71 -9.06
CA HIS A 84 -17.78 20.64 -9.39
C HIS A 84 -17.06 19.30 -9.63
N ALA A 85 -17.70 18.21 -9.17
CA ALA A 85 -17.19 16.87 -9.40
C ALA A 85 -17.15 16.57 -10.91
N HIS A 86 -15.97 16.24 -11.41
CA HIS A 86 -15.74 15.81 -12.79
C HIS A 86 -15.67 14.27 -12.89
N LEU A 87 -15.67 13.75 -14.13
CA LEU A 87 -15.71 12.31 -14.41
C LEU A 87 -14.56 11.52 -13.74
N GLY A 88 -13.41 12.17 -13.54
CA GLY A 88 -12.25 11.60 -12.83
C GLY A 88 -12.57 11.20 -11.39
N HIS A 89 -13.26 12.06 -10.63
CA HIS A 89 -13.73 11.75 -9.28
C HIS A 89 -14.77 10.63 -9.30
N ALA A 90 -15.78 10.73 -10.19
CA ALA A 90 -16.84 9.73 -10.30
C ALA A 90 -16.28 8.32 -10.58
N CYS A 91 -15.30 8.21 -11.46
CA CYS A 91 -14.72 6.93 -11.84
C CYS A 91 -14.05 6.21 -10.65
N SER A 92 -13.36 6.94 -9.78
CA SER A 92 -12.74 6.37 -8.58
C SER A 92 -13.78 5.86 -7.58
N TYR A 93 -14.85 6.63 -7.35
CA TYR A 93 -15.91 6.21 -6.42
C TYR A 93 -16.70 5.02 -6.93
N VAL A 94 -16.99 4.96 -8.23
CA VAL A 94 -17.66 3.80 -8.84
C VAL A 94 -16.80 2.55 -8.70
N ARG A 95 -15.49 2.63 -8.94
CA ARG A 95 -14.59 1.49 -8.73
C ARG A 95 -14.63 0.97 -7.30
N PHE A 96 -14.55 1.87 -6.31
CA PHE A 96 -14.63 1.46 -4.90
C PHE A 96 -15.99 0.88 -4.52
N ASP A 97 -17.09 1.41 -5.05
CA ASP A 97 -18.42 0.84 -4.81
C ASP A 97 -18.56 -0.57 -5.42
N ILE A 98 -18.04 -0.79 -6.63
CA ILE A 98 -18.02 -2.12 -7.26
C ILE A 98 -17.23 -3.11 -6.40
N ILE A 99 -16.02 -2.74 -5.94
CA ILE A 99 -15.19 -3.62 -5.12
C ILE A 99 -15.90 -3.95 -3.81
N ARG A 100 -16.49 -2.95 -3.14
CA ARG A 100 -17.27 -3.15 -1.91
C ARG A 100 -18.43 -4.13 -2.14
N ARG A 101 -19.19 -3.96 -3.23
CA ARG A 101 -20.31 -4.86 -3.57
C ARG A 101 -19.83 -6.30 -3.81
N ILE A 102 -18.70 -6.48 -4.48
CA ILE A 102 -18.12 -7.82 -4.73
C ILE A 102 -17.73 -8.46 -3.40
N LEU A 103 -16.98 -7.75 -2.56
CA LEU A 103 -16.52 -8.26 -1.27
C LEU A 103 -17.68 -8.61 -0.33
N THR A 104 -18.74 -7.80 -0.31
CA THR A 104 -19.90 -8.07 0.53
C THR A 104 -20.80 -9.18 -0.03
N LYS A 105 -21.10 -9.18 -1.33
CA LYS A 105 -22.07 -10.13 -1.91
C LYS A 105 -21.47 -11.50 -2.25
N VAL A 106 -20.20 -11.54 -2.65
CA VAL A 106 -19.54 -12.78 -3.11
C VAL A 106 -18.73 -13.40 -1.99
N PHE A 107 -18.01 -12.59 -1.21
CA PHE A 107 -17.09 -13.07 -0.16
C PHE A 107 -17.66 -12.92 1.25
N GLY A 108 -18.90 -12.44 1.40
CA GLY A 108 -19.58 -12.33 2.70
C GLY A 108 -18.92 -11.37 3.69
N CYS A 109 -18.07 -10.45 3.23
CA CYS A 109 -17.39 -9.48 4.08
C CYS A 109 -18.29 -8.26 4.34
N ASN A 110 -18.73 -8.03 5.58
CA ASN A 110 -19.40 -6.78 5.93
C ASN A 110 -18.36 -5.66 5.94
N ILE A 111 -18.52 -4.67 5.06
CA ILE A 111 -17.56 -3.57 4.93
C ILE A 111 -18.19 -2.29 5.44
N VAL A 112 -17.57 -1.70 6.45
CA VAL A 112 -17.84 -0.33 6.90
C VAL A 112 -16.88 0.59 6.16
N MET A 113 -17.39 1.32 5.17
CA MET A 113 -16.61 2.25 4.36
C MET A 113 -16.79 3.68 4.85
N VAL A 114 -15.67 4.35 5.13
CA VAL A 114 -15.60 5.77 5.49
C VAL A 114 -14.86 6.52 4.39
N MET A 115 -15.38 7.67 4.01
CA MET A 115 -14.75 8.58 3.05
C MET A 115 -14.51 9.94 3.71
N GLY A 116 -13.27 10.41 3.70
CA GLY A 116 -12.94 11.75 4.18
C GLY A 116 -13.27 12.80 3.12
N ILE A 117 -13.83 13.94 3.51
CA ILE A 117 -14.06 15.10 2.62
C ILE A 117 -13.11 16.20 3.04
N THR A 118 -12.39 16.81 2.08
CA THR A 118 -11.51 17.94 2.37
C THR A 118 -12.25 19.23 2.07
N ASP A 119 -12.75 19.88 3.12
CA ASP A 119 -13.46 21.16 3.10
C ASP A 119 -12.56 22.37 3.37
N VAL A 120 -11.32 22.15 3.80
CA VAL A 120 -10.29 23.18 3.97
C VAL A 120 -9.01 22.77 3.23
N ASP A 121 -8.63 23.56 2.22
CA ASP A 121 -7.44 23.36 1.39
C ASP A 121 -7.03 24.70 0.75
N ASP A 122 -5.76 24.89 0.41
CA ASP A 122 -5.27 26.12 -0.23
C ASP A 122 -6.02 26.45 -1.52
N LYS A 123 -6.43 25.41 -2.28
CA LYS A 123 -7.23 25.58 -3.51
C LYS A 123 -8.62 26.15 -3.23
N ILE A 124 -9.21 25.81 -2.09
CA ILE A 124 -10.52 26.34 -1.67
C ILE A 124 -10.37 27.83 -1.32
N ILE A 125 -9.31 28.20 -0.60
CA ILE A 125 -9.02 29.60 -0.23
C ILE A 125 -8.79 30.44 -1.49
N GLN A 126 -7.99 29.93 -2.43
CA GLN A 126 -7.74 30.62 -3.70
C GLN A 126 -9.03 30.85 -4.49
N ARG A 127 -9.86 29.80 -4.63
CA ARG A 127 -11.15 29.90 -5.33
C ARG A 127 -12.13 30.85 -4.64
N ALA A 128 -12.14 30.87 -3.30
CA ALA A 128 -12.93 31.79 -2.49
C ALA A 128 -12.65 33.26 -2.82
N ASN A 129 -11.36 33.59 -2.93
CA ASN A 129 -10.88 34.92 -3.29
C ASN A 129 -11.21 35.30 -4.74
N GLU A 130 -11.07 34.35 -5.69
CA GLU A 130 -11.40 34.57 -7.10
C GLU A 130 -12.87 34.91 -7.33
N VAL A 131 -13.77 34.16 -6.69
CA VAL A 131 -15.22 34.28 -6.88
C VAL A 131 -15.82 35.39 -5.98
N ARG A 132 -15.00 36.08 -5.16
CA ARG A 132 -15.40 37.13 -4.19
C ARG A 132 -16.54 36.78 -3.22
N HIS A 133 -16.91 35.50 -3.16
CA HIS A 133 -17.98 34.98 -2.30
C HIS A 133 -17.52 34.65 -0.87
N TRP A 134 -16.28 34.96 -0.52
CA TRP A 134 -15.82 34.83 0.87
C TRP A 134 -16.56 35.86 1.76
N PRO A 135 -17.15 35.46 2.89
CA PRO A 135 -17.82 36.37 3.81
C PRO A 135 -16.79 37.18 4.62
N SER A 136 -15.86 37.89 3.97
CA SER A 136 -15.02 38.89 4.65
C SER A 136 -15.79 40.18 4.95
N ARG A 137 -17.04 40.30 4.49
CA ARG A 137 -17.94 41.43 4.78
C ARG A 137 -19.37 41.01 5.13
N ALA A 138 -19.64 39.73 5.37
CA ALA A 138 -20.90 39.37 6.02
C ALA A 138 -20.71 39.63 7.52
N PRO A 139 -21.54 40.47 8.17
CA PRO A 139 -21.46 40.66 9.60
C PRO A 139 -21.54 39.28 10.26
N CYS A 140 -20.50 38.93 11.04
CA CYS A 140 -20.46 37.70 11.78
C CYS A 140 -21.77 37.57 12.57
N TRP A 141 -22.52 36.51 12.31
CA TRP A 141 -23.55 35.91 13.16
C TRP A 141 -23.97 36.74 14.39
N GLY A 142 -25.16 37.35 14.30
CA GLY A 142 -25.92 37.77 15.48
C GLY A 142 -26.04 39.28 15.70
N GLU A 143 -26.69 39.99 14.78
CA GLU A 143 -27.52 41.15 15.13
C GLU A 143 -28.88 41.01 14.44
N SER A 144 -29.84 40.38 15.12
CA SER A 144 -31.29 40.66 15.11
C SER A 144 -31.99 39.77 16.13
#